data_AF-A0A800ER72-F1
#
_entry.id   AF-A0A800ER72-F1
#
_cell.length_a   1.000
_cell.length_b   1.000
_cell.length_c   1.000
_cell.angle_alpha   90.00
_cell.angle_beta   90.00
_cell.angle_gamma   90.00
#
_symmetry.space_group_name_H-M   'P 1'
#
loop_
_entity.id
_entity.type
_entity.pdbx_description
1 polymer ?
#
loop_
_entity_poly.entity_id
_entity_poly.type
_entity_poly.pdbx_seq_one_letter_code
_entity_poly.pdbx_strand_id
1 'polypeptide(L)'
;MNTNTMKCLSPTYAILGLVVLLYPTALYAQSDVDTQGTPIENDLVVENCASCHAQDDSGRMTRLSYMRKTPEGWQTSIRRMVSLNDVDLDPASARGIVRYLSNQHGIAPGELRPALFEVERRMDDFVYEADEETETTCTQCHSMGRVMTQRRSGEEWGLLIAMHRGYYPLSDFQAFRYMGSPTGTPGAADDTRHPMDKAIEYLSEEFPLETPEWTDWSATMQPPQIAGRWAVLAVQPGYGRIFGEMVIEASEDASDEFETSTILTYARSGNTVLRRGSSIVYTGYQWRGSSFLGNGQDPLREVLFVERDWQQISGRWFTGDYDELGFDIELHRVGNDPMILGMEPRALQAGSIGQAVRIFGANLPETLDPEAVDLGPGITVQRVVGSDGYSATVIVDIAEDASIGPRDISAAGARRPETGFVYDQIHSIRVNPEWGMARLGGARMPRGYVQFEARAYHDGTDGRTGTDDDVDLGIVDATWILEEYSATFDDDDIDFVGEIDAQTGFFTPAEDGPNSERSGNRNNVGDVWVVADFSPPGAQTDRSLSARAHLISTVPLYMRWDPWGDVP
;
A
#
# COMPACT_ATOMS: atom_id res chain seq x y z
N MET A 1 -46.12 28.36 -72.96
CA MET A 1 -47.18 29.18 -72.34
C MET A 1 -47.78 28.37 -71.22
N ASN A 2 -47.82 28.96 -70.01
CA ASN A 2 -48.41 28.45 -68.77
C ASN A 2 -49.82 27.90 -69.03
N THR A 3 -50.36 26.91 -68.32
CA THR A 3 -50.68 26.84 -66.88
C THR A 3 -51.31 25.44 -66.67
N ASN A 4 -50.91 24.63 -65.69
CA ASN A 4 -51.34 24.61 -64.28
C ASN A 4 -52.56 23.73 -63.99
N THR A 5 -52.33 22.76 -63.06
CA THR A 5 -53.25 22.13 -62.08
C THR A 5 -54.49 21.32 -62.50
N MET A 6 -54.56 20.06 -62.04
CA MET A 6 -55.79 19.49 -61.46
C MET A 6 -55.51 18.31 -60.50
N LYS A 7 -56.25 18.28 -59.39
CA LYS A 7 -56.25 17.30 -58.28
C LYS A 7 -57.16 16.09 -58.57
N CYS A 8 -56.77 14.95 -57.99
CA CYS A 8 -57.55 13.82 -57.41
C CYS A 8 -58.80 13.25 -58.12
N LEU A 9 -58.80 11.93 -58.38
CA LEU A 9 -59.72 10.93 -57.79
C LEU A 9 -59.38 9.49 -58.30
N SER A 10 -59.47 8.52 -57.37
CA SER A 10 -59.26 7.05 -57.47
C SER A 10 -60.39 6.36 -58.27
N PRO A 11 -60.53 5.00 -58.38
CA PRO A 11 -59.64 3.86 -58.05
C PRO A 11 -59.62 2.76 -59.15
N THR A 12 -58.61 1.88 -59.21
CA THR A 12 -58.84 0.49 -59.66
C THR A 12 -57.76 -0.45 -59.16
N TYR A 13 -58.18 -1.46 -58.41
CA TYR A 13 -57.35 -2.57 -57.94
C TYR A 13 -56.96 -3.48 -59.12
N ALA A 14 -55.66 -3.72 -59.28
CA ALA A 14 -55.14 -4.89 -59.96
C ALA A 14 -54.08 -5.52 -59.06
N ILE A 15 -54.44 -6.68 -58.51
CA ILE A 15 -53.57 -7.55 -57.71
C ILE A 15 -52.53 -8.15 -58.66
N LEU A 16 -51.26 -7.76 -58.50
CA LEU A 16 -50.12 -8.53 -58.98
C LEU A 16 -49.20 -8.81 -57.79
N GLY A 17 -48.97 -10.09 -57.52
CA GLY A 17 -48.15 -10.56 -56.41
C GLY A 17 -46.72 -10.07 -56.54
N LEU A 18 -46.24 -9.40 -55.49
CA LEU A 18 -44.84 -9.15 -55.25
C LEU A 18 -44.42 -10.00 -54.05
N VAL A 19 -43.59 -11.01 -54.31
CA VAL A 19 -42.87 -11.73 -53.26
C VAL A 19 -41.88 -10.76 -52.64
N VAL A 20 -42.21 -10.24 -51.46
CA VAL A 20 -41.27 -9.49 -50.62
C VAL A 20 -40.41 -10.52 -49.91
N LEU A 21 -39.17 -10.67 -50.38
CA LEU A 21 -38.09 -11.24 -49.59
C LEU A 21 -37.87 -10.32 -48.38
N LEU A 22 -38.36 -10.74 -47.22
CA LEU A 22 -37.99 -10.15 -45.93
C LEU A 22 -36.50 -10.43 -45.72
N TYR A 23 -35.65 -9.46 -46.07
CA TYR A 23 -34.33 -9.37 -45.45
C TYR A 23 -34.55 -8.98 -43.99
N PRO A 24 -34.04 -9.74 -43.01
CA PRO A 24 -33.97 -9.24 -41.66
C PRO A 24 -32.99 -8.06 -41.71
N THR A 25 -33.52 -6.83 -41.63
CA THR A 25 -32.72 -5.73 -41.12
C THR A 25 -32.36 -6.11 -39.71
N ALA A 26 -31.14 -6.63 -39.52
CA ALA A 26 -30.52 -6.61 -38.22
C ALA A 26 -30.59 -5.16 -37.74
N LEU A 27 -31.48 -4.90 -36.78
CA LEU A 27 -31.26 -3.78 -35.89
C LEU A 27 -29.91 -4.08 -35.26
N TYR A 28 -28.88 -3.38 -35.72
CA TYR A 28 -27.78 -3.07 -34.83
C TYR A 28 -28.45 -2.34 -33.66
N ALA A 29 -28.62 -3.05 -32.56
CA ALA A 29 -28.74 -2.38 -31.28
C ALA A 29 -27.51 -1.47 -31.20
N GLN A 30 -27.73 -0.16 -31.31
CA GLN A 30 -26.82 0.79 -30.69
C GLN A 30 -26.75 0.31 -29.24
N SER A 31 -25.61 -0.28 -28.86
CA SER A 31 -25.27 -0.43 -27.46
C SER A 31 -25.48 0.93 -26.80
N ASP A 32 -26.16 0.94 -25.65
CA ASP A 32 -26.33 2.08 -24.75
C ASP A 32 -24.96 2.59 -24.24
N VAL A 33 -24.12 3.12 -25.12
CA VAL A 33 -22.82 3.73 -24.77
C VAL A 33 -23.04 5.14 -24.20
N ASP A 34 -24.22 5.73 -24.41
CA ASP A 34 -24.51 7.13 -24.10
C ASP A 34 -25.03 7.36 -22.66
N THR A 35 -24.95 6.37 -21.75
CA THR A 35 -25.46 6.50 -20.37
C THR A 35 -24.46 6.17 -19.25
N GLN A 36 -23.24 5.73 -19.56
CA GLN A 36 -22.29 5.25 -18.53
C GLN A 36 -21.58 6.35 -17.72
N GLY A 37 -21.51 7.59 -18.22
CA GLY A 37 -20.79 8.65 -17.50
C GLY A 37 -21.53 9.17 -16.27
N THR A 38 -20.82 9.42 -15.17
CA THR A 38 -21.36 10.06 -13.96
C THR A 38 -21.38 11.59 -14.11
N PRO A 39 -22.51 12.30 -13.91
CA PRO A 39 -22.57 13.75 -13.99
C PRO A 39 -21.64 14.47 -13.01
N ILE A 40 -21.15 15.66 -13.39
CA ILE A 40 -20.40 16.57 -12.52
C ILE A 40 -21.35 17.66 -12.03
N GLU A 41 -21.68 17.63 -10.74
CA GLU A 41 -22.62 18.55 -10.08
C GLU A 41 -21.92 19.60 -9.20
N ASN A 42 -20.60 19.68 -9.25
CA ASN A 42 -19.81 20.57 -8.42
C ASN A 42 -19.36 21.82 -9.18
N ASP A 43 -19.84 22.98 -8.75
CA ASP A 43 -19.52 24.27 -9.38
C ASP A 43 -18.02 24.54 -9.44
N LEU A 44 -17.26 24.19 -8.40
CA LEU A 44 -15.81 24.38 -8.39
C LEU A 44 -15.12 23.56 -9.49
N VAL A 45 -15.57 22.33 -9.77
CA VAL A 45 -15.06 21.55 -10.90
C VAL A 45 -15.47 22.19 -12.23
N VAL A 46 -16.74 22.56 -12.38
CA VAL A 46 -17.25 23.12 -13.65
C VAL A 46 -16.52 24.43 -13.98
N GLU A 47 -16.43 25.36 -13.03
CA GLU A 47 -15.78 26.67 -13.20
C GLU A 47 -14.30 26.54 -13.62
N ASN A 48 -13.58 25.56 -13.07
CA ASN A 48 -12.14 25.40 -13.32
C ASN A 48 -11.83 24.45 -14.49
N CYS A 49 -12.75 23.58 -14.91
CA CYS A 49 -12.47 22.56 -15.92
C CYS A 49 -13.24 22.77 -17.25
N ALA A 50 -14.37 23.49 -17.26
CA ALA A 50 -15.26 23.57 -18.42
C ALA A 50 -14.67 24.29 -19.65
N SER A 51 -13.58 25.05 -19.46
CA SER A 51 -12.86 25.69 -20.58
C SER A 51 -12.28 24.67 -21.58
N CYS A 52 -11.92 23.48 -21.10
CA CYS A 52 -11.35 22.39 -21.90
C CYS A 52 -12.26 21.15 -21.91
N HIS A 53 -13.00 20.91 -20.83
CA HIS A 53 -13.86 19.75 -20.68
C HIS A 53 -15.32 20.12 -20.91
N ALA A 54 -15.80 19.90 -22.14
CA ALA A 54 -17.19 20.21 -22.50
C ALA A 54 -18.18 19.43 -21.63
N GLN A 55 -19.22 20.11 -21.16
CA GLN A 55 -20.34 19.53 -20.40
C GLN A 55 -21.54 19.31 -21.33
N ASP A 56 -22.17 18.15 -21.24
CA ASP A 56 -23.40 17.83 -21.97
C ASP A 56 -24.66 18.26 -21.18
N ASP A 57 -25.84 18.09 -21.80
CA ASP A 57 -27.13 18.46 -21.21
C ASP A 57 -27.50 17.63 -19.96
N SER A 58 -26.82 16.50 -19.72
CA SER A 58 -26.97 15.66 -18.54
C SER A 58 -25.95 15.98 -17.44
N GLY A 59 -25.17 17.06 -17.61
CA GLY A 59 -24.17 17.49 -16.65
C GLY A 59 -22.86 16.70 -16.72
N ARG A 60 -22.68 15.79 -17.69
CA ARG A 60 -21.46 14.99 -17.83
C ARG A 60 -20.40 15.79 -18.55
N MET A 61 -19.18 15.76 -18.03
CA MET A 61 -18.03 16.44 -18.60
C MET A 61 -17.14 15.44 -19.34
N THR A 62 -16.69 15.81 -20.54
CA THR A 62 -15.73 15.00 -21.31
C THR A 62 -14.53 14.61 -20.45
N ARG A 63 -14.10 13.35 -20.58
CA ARG A 63 -13.07 12.70 -19.74
C ARG A 63 -13.50 12.47 -18.29
N LEU A 64 -13.74 13.53 -17.51
CA LEU A 64 -13.95 13.47 -16.06
C LEU A 64 -15.08 12.50 -15.67
N SER A 65 -16.20 12.54 -16.38
CA SER A 65 -17.37 11.69 -16.11
C SER A 65 -17.17 10.21 -16.42
N TYR A 66 -16.10 9.84 -17.11
CA TYR A 66 -15.90 8.50 -17.69
C TYR A 66 -14.73 7.73 -17.06
N MET A 67 -14.28 8.18 -15.89
CA MET A 67 -13.17 7.60 -15.15
C MET A 67 -13.39 7.73 -13.64
N ARG A 68 -12.92 6.75 -12.87
CA ARG A 68 -12.88 6.75 -11.40
C ARG A 68 -11.49 6.38 -10.90
N LYS A 69 -11.07 6.95 -9.76
CA LYS A 69 -9.71 6.83 -9.21
C LYS A 69 -9.66 6.95 -7.69
N THR A 70 -8.53 6.54 -7.12
CA THR A 70 -8.10 6.96 -5.78
C THR A 70 -7.94 8.49 -5.66
N PRO A 71 -7.92 9.04 -4.43
CA PRO A 71 -7.53 10.43 -4.20
C PRO A 71 -6.20 10.79 -4.85
N GLU A 72 -5.25 9.85 -4.77
CA GLU A 72 -3.98 9.97 -5.45
C GLU A 72 -4.16 10.01 -6.98
N GLY A 73 -4.91 9.09 -7.58
CA GLY A 73 -5.13 9.14 -9.03
C GLY A 73 -5.75 10.46 -9.51
N TRP A 74 -6.64 11.07 -8.72
CA TRP A 74 -7.23 12.37 -9.00
C TRP A 74 -6.25 13.53 -8.82
N GLN A 75 -5.56 13.62 -7.68
CA GLN A 75 -4.55 14.65 -7.45
C GLN A 75 -3.46 14.62 -8.53
N THR A 76 -3.01 13.45 -8.98
CA THR A 76 -2.07 13.32 -10.11
C THR A 76 -2.63 13.92 -11.40
N SER A 77 -3.92 13.69 -11.65
CA SER A 77 -4.57 14.20 -12.86
C SER A 77 -4.69 15.72 -12.83
N ILE A 78 -5.09 16.29 -11.69
CA ILE A 78 -5.18 17.75 -11.49
C ILE A 78 -3.80 18.40 -11.58
N ARG A 79 -2.78 17.85 -10.91
CA ARG A 79 -1.40 18.36 -11.00
C ARG A 79 -0.90 18.39 -12.44
N ARG A 80 -1.19 17.36 -13.24
CA ARG A 80 -0.83 17.32 -14.66
C ARG A 80 -1.53 18.42 -15.46
N MET A 81 -2.75 18.79 -15.11
CA MET A 81 -3.44 19.91 -15.77
C MET A 81 -2.77 21.24 -15.42
N VAL A 82 -2.39 21.45 -14.16
CA VAL A 82 -1.65 22.64 -13.73
C VAL A 82 -0.26 22.69 -14.38
N SER A 83 0.50 21.59 -14.38
CA SER A 83 1.92 21.61 -14.79
C SER A 83 2.16 21.47 -16.28
N LEU A 84 1.28 20.77 -17.01
CA LEU A 84 1.47 20.51 -18.45
C LEU A 84 0.46 21.23 -19.34
N ASN A 85 -0.64 21.75 -18.76
CA ASN A 85 -1.73 22.37 -19.52
C ASN A 85 -2.08 23.77 -18.98
N ASP A 86 -1.24 24.34 -18.11
CA ASP A 86 -1.31 25.71 -17.59
C ASP A 86 -2.67 26.09 -16.97
N VAL A 87 -3.36 25.12 -16.34
CA VAL A 87 -4.57 25.41 -15.57
C VAL A 87 -4.19 26.21 -14.32
N ASP A 88 -4.69 27.44 -14.22
CA ASP A 88 -4.54 28.29 -13.05
C ASP A 88 -5.51 27.85 -11.95
N LEU A 89 -4.98 27.24 -10.89
CA LEU A 89 -5.76 26.66 -9.81
C LEU A 89 -5.03 26.83 -8.49
N ASP A 90 -5.66 27.50 -7.53
CA ASP A 90 -5.08 27.66 -6.20
C ASP A 90 -5.15 26.33 -5.40
N PRO A 91 -4.27 26.15 -4.40
CA PRO A 91 -4.22 24.90 -3.64
C PRO A 91 -5.51 24.53 -2.89
N ALA A 92 -6.29 25.49 -2.43
CA ALA A 92 -7.54 25.20 -1.72
C ALA A 92 -8.60 24.68 -2.70
N SER A 93 -8.73 25.34 -3.86
CA SER A 93 -9.59 24.87 -4.94
C SER A 93 -9.17 23.48 -5.45
N ALA A 94 -7.86 23.23 -5.62
CA ALA A 94 -7.35 21.92 -6.01
C ALA A 94 -7.73 20.82 -5.00
N ARG A 95 -7.59 21.07 -3.69
CA ARG A 95 -8.02 20.12 -2.65
C ARG A 95 -9.53 19.88 -2.68
N GLY A 96 -10.33 20.93 -2.90
CA GLY A 96 -11.79 20.82 -3.04
C GLY A 96 -12.20 19.96 -4.23
N ILE A 97 -11.56 20.15 -5.40
CA ILE A 97 -11.80 19.35 -6.60
C ILE A 97 -11.39 17.89 -6.39
N VAL A 98 -10.21 17.63 -5.81
CA VAL A 98 -9.76 16.27 -5.49
C VAL A 98 -10.74 15.59 -4.54
N ARG A 99 -11.19 16.29 -3.49
CA ARG A 99 -12.18 15.75 -2.55
C ARG A 99 -13.49 15.39 -3.23
N TYR A 100 -14.03 16.28 -4.07
CA TYR A 100 -15.25 15.98 -4.82
C TYR A 100 -15.07 14.77 -5.74
N LEU A 101 -14.04 14.78 -6.59
CA LEU A 101 -13.81 13.70 -7.55
C LEU A 101 -13.51 12.37 -6.86
N SER A 102 -12.81 12.37 -5.73
CA SER A 102 -12.56 11.14 -4.96
C SER A 102 -13.85 10.60 -4.35
N ASN A 103 -14.77 11.46 -3.93
CA ASN A 103 -16.02 11.04 -3.32
C ASN A 103 -17.05 10.59 -4.36
N GLN A 104 -17.18 11.30 -5.49
CA GLN A 104 -18.20 11.01 -6.51
C GLN A 104 -17.70 10.10 -7.65
N HIS A 105 -16.39 10.09 -7.89
CA HIS A 105 -15.72 9.28 -8.91
C HIS A 105 -14.58 8.47 -8.28
N GLY A 106 -14.87 7.91 -7.10
CA GLY A 106 -13.93 7.10 -6.33
C GLY A 106 -13.90 5.65 -6.76
N ILE A 107 -13.05 4.87 -6.08
CA ILE A 107 -13.05 3.41 -6.20
C ILE A 107 -13.62 2.79 -4.94
N ALA A 108 -14.35 1.69 -5.08
CA ALA A 108 -14.93 0.95 -3.98
C ALA A 108 -13.84 0.21 -3.16
N PRO A 109 -14.11 -0.13 -1.88
CA PRO A 109 -13.18 -0.87 -1.03
C PRO A 109 -12.63 -2.14 -1.70
N GLY A 110 -13.49 -2.96 -2.30
CA GLY A 110 -13.08 -4.20 -2.98
C GLY A 110 -12.22 -3.98 -4.23
N GLU A 111 -12.40 -2.85 -4.90
CA GLU A 111 -11.61 -2.47 -6.08
C GLU A 111 -10.18 -2.03 -5.72
N LEU A 112 -9.99 -1.41 -4.55
CA LEU A 112 -8.68 -0.93 -4.08
C LEU A 112 -7.83 -2.04 -3.45
N ARG A 113 -8.44 -2.99 -2.73
CA ARG A 113 -7.71 -3.99 -1.90
C ARG A 113 -6.52 -4.65 -2.62
N PRO A 114 -6.63 -5.12 -3.87
CA PRO A 114 -5.51 -5.77 -4.56
C PRO A 114 -4.32 -4.85 -4.86
N ALA A 115 -4.51 -3.52 -4.75
CA ALA A 115 -3.52 -2.50 -5.10
C ALA A 115 -3.23 -1.53 -3.94
N LEU A 116 -3.51 -1.91 -2.69
CA LEU A 116 -3.24 -1.06 -1.51
C LEU A 116 -1.76 -0.65 -1.42
N PHE A 117 -0.85 -1.55 -1.80
CA PHE A 117 0.59 -1.28 -1.82
C PHE A 117 0.97 0.01 -2.57
N GLU A 118 0.24 0.35 -3.65
CA GLU A 118 0.49 1.54 -4.45
C GLU A 118 0.20 2.84 -3.68
N VAL A 119 -0.91 2.88 -2.95
CA VAL A 119 -1.28 4.08 -2.19
C VAL A 119 -0.52 4.14 -0.86
N GLU A 120 -0.18 2.99 -0.28
CA GLU A 120 0.62 2.87 0.95
C GLU A 120 2.12 3.10 0.73
N ARG A 121 2.54 3.31 -0.53
CA ARG A 121 3.95 3.54 -0.91
C ARG A 121 4.88 2.41 -0.49
N ARG A 122 4.42 1.18 -0.64
CA ARG A 122 5.25 0.02 -0.41
C ARG A 122 6.17 -0.20 -1.62
N MET A 123 7.42 -0.51 -1.34
CA MET A 123 8.38 -0.92 -2.35
C MET A 123 8.28 -2.43 -2.56
N ASP A 124 7.12 -2.87 -3.03
CA ASP A 124 6.83 -4.27 -3.30
C ASP A 124 7.19 -4.60 -4.76
N ASP A 125 7.82 -5.75 -4.98
CA ASP A 125 8.05 -6.29 -6.33
C ASP A 125 6.78 -6.99 -6.83
N PHE A 126 5.72 -6.20 -7.01
CA PHE A 126 4.41 -6.70 -7.40
C PHE A 126 4.40 -7.09 -8.88
N VAL A 127 4.01 -8.34 -9.16
CA VAL A 127 3.82 -8.88 -10.51
C VAL A 127 2.33 -9.10 -10.76
N TYR A 128 1.80 -8.52 -11.84
CA TYR A 128 0.42 -8.75 -12.25
C TYR A 128 0.29 -10.05 -13.06
N GLU A 129 -0.07 -11.14 -12.39
CA GLU A 129 -0.13 -12.47 -13.00
C GLU A 129 -1.39 -12.72 -13.84
N ALA A 130 -2.40 -11.83 -13.79
CA ALA A 130 -3.68 -12.06 -14.44
C ALA A 130 -3.62 -11.89 -15.97
N ASP A 131 -2.67 -11.11 -16.50
CA ASP A 131 -2.37 -11.02 -17.94
C ASP A 131 -0.92 -10.55 -18.18
N GLU A 132 -0.07 -11.48 -18.61
CA GLU A 132 1.39 -11.26 -18.80
C GLU A 132 1.68 -10.22 -19.90
N GLU A 133 0.88 -10.17 -20.97
CA GLU A 133 1.07 -9.20 -22.05
C GLU A 133 0.76 -7.77 -21.57
N THR A 134 -0.29 -7.58 -20.78
CA THR A 134 -0.64 -6.30 -20.17
C THR A 134 0.38 -5.88 -19.12
N GLU A 135 0.81 -6.79 -18.24
CA GLU A 135 1.90 -6.56 -17.29
C GLU A 135 3.14 -6.04 -18.02
N THR A 136 3.64 -6.80 -18.99
CA THR A 136 4.83 -6.44 -19.77
C THR A 136 4.69 -5.09 -20.46
N THR A 137 3.51 -4.78 -21.01
CA THR A 137 3.24 -3.54 -21.74
C THR A 137 3.18 -2.33 -20.82
N CYS A 138 2.61 -2.48 -19.63
CA CYS A 138 2.23 -1.37 -18.75
C CYS A 138 3.25 -1.08 -17.64
N THR A 139 4.15 -2.01 -17.28
CA THR A 139 5.07 -1.83 -16.13
C THR A 139 6.47 -1.34 -16.42
N GLN A 140 6.83 -1.15 -17.69
CA GLN A 140 8.19 -0.70 -18.08
C GLN A 140 8.61 0.66 -17.50
N CYS A 141 7.64 1.46 -17.01
CA CYS A 141 7.88 2.81 -16.50
C CYS A 141 7.37 3.04 -15.07
N HIS A 142 6.26 2.40 -14.68
CA HIS A 142 5.63 2.55 -13.36
C HIS A 142 4.88 1.28 -12.99
N SER A 143 4.54 1.11 -11.71
CA SER A 143 3.81 -0.06 -11.19
C SER A 143 2.48 -0.32 -11.92
N MET A 144 2.04 -1.58 -11.93
CA MET A 144 0.65 -1.93 -12.27
C MET A 144 -0.35 -1.42 -11.24
N GLY A 145 0.06 -1.23 -9.98
CA GLY A 145 -0.81 -0.68 -8.94
C GLY A 145 -1.44 0.67 -9.37
N ARG A 146 -0.69 1.51 -10.10
CA ARG A 146 -1.22 2.76 -10.66
C ARG A 146 -2.33 2.56 -11.69
N VAL A 147 -2.31 1.46 -12.43
CA VAL A 147 -3.34 1.08 -13.41
C VAL A 147 -4.54 0.48 -12.67
N MET A 148 -4.30 -0.48 -11.76
CA MET A 148 -5.32 -1.19 -10.98
C MET A 148 -6.17 -0.27 -10.10
N THR A 149 -5.61 0.86 -9.66
CA THR A 149 -6.30 1.89 -8.84
C THR A 149 -7.22 2.82 -9.65
N GLN A 150 -7.58 2.44 -10.88
CA GLN A 150 -8.44 3.22 -11.77
C GLN A 150 -9.53 2.34 -12.41
N ARG A 151 -10.63 2.98 -12.79
CA ARG A 151 -11.74 2.38 -13.54
C ARG A 151 -12.13 3.33 -14.64
N ARG A 152 -12.32 2.85 -15.87
CA ARG A 152 -12.52 3.72 -17.04
C ARG A 152 -13.44 3.07 -18.07
N SER A 153 -14.11 3.89 -18.88
CA SER A 153 -14.74 3.37 -20.10
C SER A 153 -13.66 2.87 -21.06
N GLY A 154 -14.04 2.01 -22.02
CA GLY A 154 -13.07 1.51 -23.00
C GLY A 154 -12.45 2.61 -23.87
N GLU A 155 -13.23 3.66 -24.18
CA GLU A 155 -12.70 4.85 -24.86
C GLU A 155 -11.66 5.58 -23.99
N GLU A 156 -11.90 5.71 -22.69
CA GLU A 156 -10.98 6.38 -21.77
C GLU A 156 -9.67 5.60 -21.55
N TRP A 157 -9.68 4.26 -21.66
CA TRP A 157 -8.46 3.45 -21.72
C TRP A 157 -7.69 3.69 -23.03
N GLY A 158 -8.37 3.70 -24.17
CA GLY A 158 -7.76 4.01 -25.46
C GLY A 158 -7.13 5.41 -25.48
N LEU A 159 -7.84 6.41 -24.96
CA LEU A 159 -7.32 7.78 -24.85
C LEU A 159 -6.18 7.91 -23.84
N LEU A 160 -6.14 7.08 -22.78
CA LEU A 160 -5.00 7.04 -21.87
C LEU A 160 -3.74 6.57 -22.59
N ILE A 161 -3.82 5.51 -23.38
CA ILE A 161 -2.68 5.00 -24.15
C ILE A 161 -2.26 6.02 -25.22
N ALA A 162 -3.21 6.65 -25.91
CA ALA A 162 -2.91 7.73 -26.84
C ALA A 162 -2.17 8.91 -26.16
N MET A 163 -2.56 9.26 -24.92
CA MET A 163 -1.86 10.27 -24.12
C MET A 163 -0.42 9.84 -23.82
N HIS A 164 -0.18 8.59 -23.41
CA HIS A 164 1.19 8.09 -23.16
C HIS A 164 2.08 8.20 -24.40
N ARG A 165 1.58 7.79 -25.56
CA ARG A 165 2.31 7.92 -26.83
C ARG A 165 2.56 9.37 -27.22
N GLY A 166 1.56 10.25 -27.00
CA GLY A 166 1.66 11.67 -27.32
C GLY A 166 2.64 12.42 -26.42
N TYR A 167 2.63 12.14 -25.11
CA TYR A 167 3.52 12.80 -24.15
C TYR A 167 4.92 12.19 -24.13
N TYR A 168 5.04 10.90 -24.42
CA TYR A 168 6.31 10.16 -24.46
C TYR A 168 6.53 9.57 -25.85
N PRO A 169 6.90 10.37 -26.86
CA PRO A 169 6.99 9.91 -28.25
C PRO A 169 8.04 8.82 -28.49
N LEU A 170 8.95 8.58 -27.54
CA LEU A 170 9.92 7.49 -27.61
C LEU A 170 9.39 6.15 -27.07
N SER A 171 8.20 6.14 -26.45
CA SER A 171 7.60 4.93 -25.89
C SER A 171 7.39 3.82 -26.94
N ASP A 172 7.05 4.17 -28.18
CA ASP A 172 6.91 3.26 -29.33
C ASP A 172 8.23 2.53 -29.69
N PHE A 173 9.39 3.04 -29.27
CA PHE A 173 10.70 2.42 -29.49
C PHE A 173 11.26 1.74 -28.23
N GLN A 174 10.59 1.92 -27.10
CA GLN A 174 10.93 1.37 -25.79
C GLN A 174 9.87 0.34 -25.41
N ALA A 175 8.94 0.71 -24.53
CA ALA A 175 7.92 -0.17 -23.95
C ALA A 175 6.86 -0.65 -24.96
N PHE A 176 6.44 0.20 -25.90
CA PHE A 176 5.38 -0.12 -26.86
C PHE A 176 5.91 -0.67 -28.18
N ARG A 177 7.17 -1.10 -28.21
CA ARG A 177 7.79 -1.60 -29.44
C ARG A 177 7.18 -2.93 -29.86
N TYR A 178 6.44 -2.94 -30.96
CA TYR A 178 5.95 -4.18 -31.55
C TYR A 178 7.06 -4.96 -32.26
N MET A 179 7.38 -6.13 -31.73
CA MET A 179 8.32 -7.09 -32.32
C MET A 179 7.61 -8.34 -32.89
N GLY A 180 6.27 -8.33 -32.94
CA GLY A 180 5.48 -9.45 -33.45
C GLY A 180 5.48 -9.57 -34.98
N SER A 181 5.03 -10.72 -35.46
CA SER A 181 4.95 -11.00 -36.89
C SER A 181 3.76 -10.27 -37.54
N PRO A 182 3.91 -9.74 -38.77
CA PRO A 182 2.78 -9.17 -39.50
C PRO A 182 1.62 -10.16 -39.63
N THR A 183 0.39 -9.63 -39.62
CA THR A 183 -0.85 -10.40 -39.78
C THR A 183 -0.78 -11.28 -41.04
N GLY A 184 -1.09 -12.57 -40.91
CA GLY A 184 -1.06 -13.52 -42.04
C GLY A 184 0.30 -14.14 -42.34
N THR A 185 1.33 -13.88 -41.50
CA THR A 185 2.61 -14.61 -41.58
C THR A 185 2.41 -16.08 -41.20
N PRO A 186 2.82 -17.05 -42.03
CA PRO A 186 2.70 -18.47 -41.70
C PRO A 186 3.45 -18.83 -40.40
N GLY A 187 2.74 -19.41 -39.43
CA GLY A 187 3.31 -19.76 -38.13
C GLY A 187 3.42 -18.60 -37.13
N ALA A 188 2.81 -17.44 -37.43
CA ALA A 188 2.62 -16.39 -36.43
C ALA A 188 1.64 -16.83 -35.33
N ALA A 189 1.69 -16.14 -34.19
CA ALA A 189 0.70 -16.27 -33.14
C ALA A 189 -0.72 -15.97 -33.67
N ASP A 190 -1.72 -16.61 -33.07
CA ASP A 190 -3.13 -16.48 -33.47
C ASP A 190 -3.64 -15.03 -33.35
N ASP A 191 -3.14 -14.27 -32.36
CA ASP A 191 -3.39 -12.84 -32.21
C ASP A 191 -2.14 -12.01 -32.49
N THR A 192 -2.12 -11.38 -33.66
CA THR A 192 -1.05 -10.48 -34.11
C THR A 192 -1.35 -8.99 -33.87
N ARG A 193 -2.36 -8.64 -33.06
CA ARG A 193 -2.64 -7.23 -32.73
C ARG A 193 -1.47 -6.61 -31.97
N HIS A 194 -1.43 -5.27 -31.97
CA HIS A 194 -0.43 -4.55 -31.20
C HIS A 194 -0.67 -4.80 -29.69
N PRO A 195 0.37 -4.97 -28.85
CA PRO A 195 0.23 -5.21 -27.41
C PRO A 195 -0.66 -4.17 -26.72
N MET A 196 -0.54 -2.90 -27.11
CA MET A 196 -1.46 -1.83 -26.68
C MET A 196 -2.93 -2.08 -27.00
N ASP A 197 -3.27 -2.61 -28.18
CA ASP A 197 -4.68 -2.88 -28.54
C ASP A 197 -5.25 -4.00 -27.67
N LYS A 198 -4.43 -5.02 -27.39
CA LYS A 198 -4.78 -6.11 -26.47
C LYS A 198 -4.93 -5.61 -25.04
N ALA A 199 -4.00 -4.76 -24.58
CA ALA A 199 -4.08 -4.12 -23.28
C ALA A 199 -5.33 -3.24 -23.15
N ILE A 200 -5.72 -2.48 -24.18
CA ILE A 200 -6.98 -1.71 -24.16
C ILE A 200 -8.18 -2.63 -23.97
N GLU A 201 -8.26 -3.72 -24.73
CA GLU A 201 -9.35 -4.69 -24.61
C GLU A 201 -9.39 -5.28 -23.19
N TYR A 202 -8.26 -5.79 -22.71
CA TYR A 202 -8.15 -6.38 -21.38
C TYR A 202 -8.52 -5.39 -20.26
N LEU A 203 -7.92 -4.20 -20.25
CA LEU A 203 -8.18 -3.18 -19.22
C LEU A 203 -9.64 -2.69 -19.25
N SER A 204 -10.27 -2.68 -20.43
CA SER A 204 -11.68 -2.32 -20.57
C SER A 204 -12.62 -3.37 -19.99
N GLU A 205 -12.24 -4.64 -20.03
CA GLU A 205 -12.99 -5.76 -19.43
C GLU A 205 -12.73 -5.88 -17.93
N GLU A 206 -11.47 -5.80 -17.51
CA GLU A 206 -11.03 -6.06 -16.13
C GLU A 206 -11.23 -4.84 -15.22
N PHE A 207 -11.04 -3.62 -15.74
CA PHE A 207 -11.19 -2.37 -14.99
C PHE A 207 -12.23 -1.41 -15.61
N PRO A 208 -13.47 -1.87 -15.82
CA PRO A 208 -14.52 -1.09 -16.47
C PRO A 208 -14.98 0.07 -15.56
N LEU A 209 -15.53 1.12 -16.17
CA LEU A 209 -16.06 2.27 -15.43
C LEU A 209 -17.12 1.85 -14.40
N GLU A 210 -18.08 1.03 -14.83
CA GLU A 210 -19.18 0.55 -14.01
C GLU A 210 -18.89 -0.86 -13.49
N THR A 211 -19.04 -1.03 -12.19
CA THR A 211 -18.80 -2.30 -11.50
C THR A 211 -19.89 -2.53 -10.45
N PRO A 212 -20.27 -3.78 -10.15
CA PRO A 212 -21.15 -4.09 -9.02
C PRO A 212 -20.63 -3.53 -7.70
N GLU A 213 -19.32 -3.61 -7.45
CA GLU A 213 -18.66 -3.13 -6.24
C GLU A 213 -18.89 -1.63 -6.03
N TRP A 214 -18.70 -0.82 -7.07
CA TRP A 214 -18.97 0.61 -7.03
C TRP A 214 -20.46 0.94 -6.91
N THR A 215 -21.32 0.20 -7.61
CA THR A 215 -22.78 0.40 -7.53
C THR A 215 -23.27 0.17 -6.09
N ASP A 216 -22.83 -0.92 -5.46
CA ASP A 216 -23.21 -1.27 -4.08
C ASP A 216 -22.60 -0.30 -3.06
N TRP A 217 -21.35 0.12 -3.28
CA TRP A 217 -20.68 1.05 -2.38
C TRP A 217 -21.29 2.45 -2.46
N SER A 218 -21.37 3.04 -3.65
CA SER A 218 -21.82 4.42 -3.84
C SER A 218 -23.28 4.62 -3.38
N ALA A 219 -24.14 3.62 -3.54
CA ALA A 219 -25.53 3.66 -3.08
C ALA A 219 -25.68 3.72 -1.54
N THR A 220 -24.65 3.33 -0.80
CA THR A 220 -24.68 3.22 0.67
C THR A 220 -23.57 3.99 1.36
N MET A 221 -22.74 4.70 0.60
CA MET A 221 -21.64 5.51 1.12
C MET A 221 -22.18 6.58 2.08
N GLN A 222 -21.56 6.67 3.25
CA GLN A 222 -21.92 7.61 4.31
C GLN A 222 -20.65 8.24 4.88
N PRO A 223 -20.76 9.42 5.53
CA PRO A 223 -19.67 9.96 6.32
C PRO A 223 -19.19 8.93 7.36
N PRO A 224 -17.87 8.71 7.51
CA PRO A 224 -17.35 7.68 8.38
C PRO A 224 -17.59 8.04 9.86
N GLN A 225 -18.17 7.12 10.63
CA GLN A 225 -18.39 7.33 12.07
C GLN A 225 -17.25 6.70 12.89
N ILE A 226 -16.07 7.30 12.78
CA ILE A 226 -14.82 6.76 13.34
C ILE A 226 -14.31 7.49 14.59
N ALA A 227 -14.99 8.56 15.03
CA ALA A 227 -14.67 9.22 16.29
C ALA A 227 -14.73 8.22 17.46
N GLY A 228 -13.82 8.38 18.42
CA GLY A 228 -13.70 7.53 19.61
C GLY A 228 -12.28 7.02 19.87
N ARG A 229 -12.19 6.02 20.75
CA ARG A 229 -10.93 5.38 21.16
C ARG A 229 -10.64 4.15 20.31
N TRP A 230 -9.38 4.00 19.94
CA TRP A 230 -8.88 2.93 19.10
C TRP A 230 -7.60 2.34 19.68
N ALA A 231 -7.56 1.03 19.84
CA ALA A 231 -6.41 0.29 20.29
C ALA A 231 -5.46 0.11 19.10
N VAL A 232 -4.19 0.50 19.27
CA VAL A 232 -3.18 0.51 18.20
C VAL A 232 -2.29 -0.72 18.31
N LEU A 233 -2.16 -1.47 17.20
CA LEU A 233 -1.13 -2.47 16.98
C LEU A 233 -0.34 -2.05 15.74
N ALA A 234 0.97 -1.91 15.85
CA ALA A 234 1.83 -1.58 14.72
C ALA A 234 3.10 -2.43 14.72
N VAL A 235 3.74 -2.55 13.55
CA VAL A 235 5.02 -3.25 13.37
C VAL A 235 5.94 -2.36 12.55
N GLN A 236 7.05 -1.97 13.17
CA GLN A 236 8.07 -1.13 12.53
C GLN A 236 9.36 -1.93 12.32
N PRO A 237 9.85 -2.04 11.07
CA PRO A 237 11.16 -2.64 10.79
C PRO A 237 12.26 -2.05 11.67
N GLY A 238 13.08 -2.90 12.28
CA GLY A 238 14.18 -2.50 13.18
C GLY A 238 13.77 -2.25 14.63
N TYR A 239 12.48 -2.01 14.90
CA TYR A 239 11.97 -1.68 16.23
C TYR A 239 10.99 -2.74 16.78
N GLY A 240 10.33 -3.49 15.90
CA GLY A 240 9.37 -4.54 16.24
C GLY A 240 7.98 -3.99 16.49
N ARG A 241 7.25 -4.67 17.39
CA ARG A 241 5.86 -4.32 17.68
C ARG A 241 5.76 -3.05 18.51
N ILE A 242 4.74 -2.27 18.17
CA ILE A 242 4.34 -1.05 18.84
C ILE A 242 2.88 -1.23 19.23
N PHE A 243 2.54 -0.86 20.46
CA PHE A 243 1.17 -0.92 20.96
C PHE A 243 0.75 0.45 21.47
N GLY A 244 -0.54 0.75 21.49
CA GLY A 244 -0.96 2.06 21.95
C GLY A 244 -2.45 2.31 21.93
N GLU A 245 -2.79 3.59 22.02
CA GLU A 245 -4.15 4.09 21.84
C GLU A 245 -4.12 5.33 20.95
N MET A 246 -5.09 5.40 20.03
CA MET A 246 -5.43 6.58 19.27
C MET A 246 -6.82 7.06 19.68
N VAL A 247 -6.93 8.35 19.96
CA VAL A 247 -8.22 9.05 20.08
C VAL A 247 -8.45 9.82 18.80
N ILE A 248 -9.62 9.60 18.18
CA ILE A 248 -10.07 10.27 16.96
C ILE A 248 -11.23 11.19 17.32
N GLU A 249 -11.12 12.47 16.96
CA GLU A 249 -12.16 13.48 17.15
C GLU A 249 -12.61 14.01 15.78
N ALA A 250 -13.93 14.04 15.53
CA ALA A 250 -14.46 14.59 14.30
C ALA A 250 -14.40 16.11 14.31
N SER A 251 -14.10 16.71 13.17
CA SER A 251 -14.21 18.15 12.97
C SER A 251 -15.67 18.60 13.10
N GLU A 252 -15.90 19.76 13.73
CA GLU A 252 -17.23 20.37 13.80
C GLU A 252 -17.68 20.92 12.44
N ASP A 253 -16.71 21.24 11.56
CA ASP A 253 -16.94 21.91 10.28
C ASP A 253 -17.09 20.93 9.09
N ALA A 254 -16.58 19.70 9.23
CA ALA A 254 -16.57 18.70 8.16
C ALA A 254 -16.68 17.26 8.69
N SER A 255 -17.65 16.50 8.19
CA SER A 255 -17.98 15.14 8.69
C SER A 255 -16.96 14.03 8.33
N ASP A 256 -16.02 14.34 7.45
CA ASP A 256 -14.97 13.48 6.92
C ASP A 256 -13.57 13.96 7.30
N GLU A 257 -13.46 14.99 8.15
CA GLU A 257 -12.19 15.49 8.69
C GLU A 257 -12.07 15.17 10.18
N PHE A 258 -10.86 14.79 10.62
CA PHE A 258 -10.61 14.35 11.99
C PHE A 258 -9.28 14.85 12.53
N GLU A 259 -9.25 15.13 13.83
CA GLU A 259 -8.03 15.33 14.61
C GLU A 259 -7.72 14.06 15.41
N THR A 260 -6.43 13.80 15.63
CA THR A 260 -5.96 12.59 16.32
C THR A 260 -4.94 12.90 17.41
N SER A 261 -5.02 12.13 18.49
CA SER A 261 -4.01 12.07 19.54
C SER A 261 -3.63 10.61 19.78
N THR A 262 -2.38 10.25 19.49
CA THR A 262 -1.92 8.86 19.51
C THR A 262 -0.76 8.67 20.46
N ILE A 263 -0.88 7.75 21.41
CA ILE A 263 0.21 7.31 22.28
C ILE A 263 0.68 5.95 21.78
N LEU A 264 1.97 5.85 21.48
CA LEU A 264 2.61 4.62 20.98
C LEU A 264 3.71 4.18 21.93
N THR A 265 3.71 2.92 22.32
CA THR A 265 4.74 2.27 23.14
C THR A 265 5.45 1.20 22.33
N TYR A 266 6.75 1.37 22.14
CA TYR A 266 7.62 0.38 21.52
C TYR A 266 7.82 -0.78 22.47
N ALA A 267 7.35 -1.97 22.11
CA ALA A 267 7.18 -3.06 23.05
C ALA A 267 8.51 -3.53 23.67
N ARG A 268 9.57 -3.63 22.85
CA ARG A 268 10.90 -4.10 23.26
C ARG A 268 11.62 -3.11 24.17
N SER A 269 11.63 -1.82 23.81
CA SER A 269 12.35 -0.78 24.56
C SER A 269 11.55 -0.20 25.72
N GLY A 270 10.22 -0.32 25.68
CA GLY A 270 9.31 0.33 26.62
C GLY A 270 9.18 1.84 26.41
N ASN A 271 9.85 2.43 25.42
CA ASN A 271 9.77 3.85 25.11
C ASN A 271 8.36 4.21 24.62
N THR A 272 7.85 5.36 25.07
CA THR A 272 6.54 5.86 24.69
C THR A 272 6.65 7.22 24.01
N VAL A 273 5.90 7.43 22.94
CA VAL A 273 5.79 8.70 22.21
C VAL A 273 4.34 9.13 22.10
N LEU A 274 4.10 10.45 22.14
CA LEU A 274 2.82 11.09 21.84
C LEU A 274 2.91 11.75 20.47
N ARG A 275 1.91 11.48 19.63
CA ARG A 275 1.74 12.08 18.31
C ARG A 275 0.41 12.81 18.21
N ARG A 276 0.40 13.93 17.49
CA ARG A 276 -0.82 14.65 17.11
C ARG A 276 -0.90 14.71 15.61
N GLY A 277 -2.09 14.59 15.06
CA GLY A 277 -2.28 14.59 13.61
C GLY A 277 -3.68 15.01 13.21
N SER A 278 -3.83 15.25 11.92
CA SER A 278 -5.10 15.55 11.28
C SER A 278 -5.27 14.67 10.04
N SER A 279 -6.53 14.44 9.65
CA SER A 279 -6.86 13.55 8.55
C SER A 279 -8.15 13.93 7.85
N ILE A 280 -8.30 13.39 6.65
CA ILE A 280 -9.53 13.37 5.86
C ILE A 280 -9.80 11.95 5.37
N VAL A 281 -11.07 11.56 5.30
CA VAL A 281 -11.49 10.28 4.74
C VAL A 281 -12.24 10.48 3.44
N TYR A 282 -11.61 10.07 2.33
CA TYR A 282 -12.22 10.10 1.01
C TYR A 282 -13.06 8.84 0.74
N THR A 283 -14.08 8.98 -0.10
CA THR A 283 -14.95 7.89 -0.55
C THR A 283 -15.59 7.09 0.61
N GLY A 284 -15.64 7.69 1.81
CA GLY A 284 -16.14 7.05 3.04
C GLY A 284 -15.21 6.02 3.69
N TYR A 285 -14.02 5.74 3.13
CA TYR A 285 -13.11 4.74 3.71
C TYR A 285 -11.60 4.98 3.51
N GLN A 286 -11.19 5.82 2.56
CA GLN A 286 -9.77 6.09 2.26
C GLN A 286 -9.25 7.22 3.14
N TRP A 287 -8.69 6.87 4.29
CA TRP A 287 -8.08 7.83 5.22
C TRP A 287 -6.75 8.33 4.68
N ARG A 288 -6.57 9.64 4.67
CA ARG A 288 -5.30 10.34 4.42
C ARG A 288 -5.06 11.31 5.55
N GLY A 289 -3.98 11.08 6.28
CA GLY A 289 -3.62 11.89 7.43
C GLY A 289 -2.14 12.23 7.46
N SER A 290 -1.80 13.03 8.45
CA SER A 290 -0.42 13.27 8.83
C SER A 290 -0.34 13.49 10.33
N SER A 291 0.73 13.01 10.95
CA SER A 291 0.99 13.24 12.37
C SER A 291 2.45 13.59 12.62
N PHE A 292 2.68 14.26 13.75
CA PHE A 292 3.99 14.68 14.24
C PHE A 292 4.11 14.33 15.71
N LEU A 293 5.34 14.18 16.21
CA LEU A 293 5.60 14.07 17.64
C LEU A 293 5.06 15.30 18.38
N GLY A 294 4.77 15.19 19.68
CA GLY A 294 4.21 16.29 20.47
C GLY A 294 5.03 17.60 20.47
N ASN A 295 6.29 17.56 20.02
CA ASN A 295 7.19 18.70 19.81
C ASN A 295 7.18 19.28 18.38
N GLY A 296 6.35 18.74 17.47
CA GLY A 296 6.24 19.14 16.07
C GLY A 296 7.28 18.53 15.12
N GLN A 297 8.09 17.57 15.58
CA GLN A 297 9.12 16.91 14.76
C GLN A 297 8.66 15.56 14.22
N ASP A 298 9.49 14.97 13.35
CA ASP A 298 9.31 13.61 12.80
C ASP A 298 7.93 13.43 12.15
N PRO A 299 7.63 14.17 11.06
CA PRO A 299 6.34 14.07 10.39
C PRO A 299 6.19 12.70 9.70
N LEU A 300 5.03 12.09 9.89
CA LEU A 300 4.59 10.89 9.20
C LEU A 300 3.34 11.20 8.39
N ARG A 301 3.29 10.69 7.15
CA ARG A 301 2.07 10.59 6.34
C ARG A 301 1.35 9.31 6.70
N GLU A 302 0.03 9.34 6.66
CA GLU A 302 -0.84 8.23 7.06
C GLU A 302 -1.74 7.87 5.89
N VAL A 303 -1.64 6.63 5.41
CA VAL A 303 -2.51 6.09 4.37
C VAL A 303 -3.19 4.87 4.96
N LEU A 304 -4.45 5.04 5.34
CA LEU A 304 -5.23 3.98 5.99
C LEU A 304 -6.51 3.67 5.22
N PHE A 305 -7.03 2.48 5.49
CA PHE A 305 -8.25 1.91 4.98
C PHE A 305 -9.19 1.66 6.16
N VAL A 306 -10.35 2.31 6.14
CA VAL A 306 -11.39 2.15 7.15
C VAL A 306 -12.33 1.04 6.73
N GLU A 307 -12.49 0.02 7.57
CA GLU A 307 -13.41 -1.08 7.27
C GLU A 307 -14.87 -0.63 7.32
N ARG A 308 -15.72 -1.32 6.55
CA ARG A 308 -17.14 -0.96 6.35
C ARG A 308 -17.96 -0.93 7.64
N ASP A 309 -17.59 -1.75 8.63
CA ASP A 309 -18.24 -1.83 9.95
C ASP A 309 -17.70 -0.80 10.96
N TRP A 310 -16.70 -0.01 10.56
CA TRP A 310 -15.97 0.94 11.38
C TRP A 310 -15.41 0.32 12.66
N GLN A 311 -15.12 -0.98 12.69
CA GLN A 311 -14.49 -1.64 13.84
C GLN A 311 -12.98 -1.78 13.66
N GLN A 312 -12.48 -1.65 12.43
CA GLN A 312 -11.07 -1.78 12.11
C GLN A 312 -10.62 -0.69 11.12
N ILE A 313 -9.41 -0.20 11.31
CA ILE A 313 -8.71 0.66 10.34
C ILE A 313 -7.30 0.10 10.20
N SER A 314 -6.78 -0.03 8.99
CA SER A 314 -5.43 -0.57 8.77
C SER A 314 -4.72 0.14 7.63
N GLY A 315 -3.39 0.10 7.62
CA GLY A 315 -2.58 0.63 6.51
C GLY A 315 -1.16 0.94 6.94
N ARG A 316 -0.59 2.01 6.40
CA ARG A 316 0.82 2.36 6.62
C ARG A 316 1.01 3.83 7.01
N TRP A 317 1.92 4.04 7.97
CA TRP A 317 2.46 5.35 8.31
C TRP A 317 3.89 5.44 7.84
N PHE A 318 4.27 6.53 7.18
CA PHE A 318 5.59 6.60 6.53
C PHE A 318 6.11 8.03 6.35
N THR A 319 7.41 8.11 6.09
CA THR A 319 8.19 9.31 5.84
C THR A 319 9.42 8.95 5.01
N GLY A 320 10.36 9.89 4.92
CA GLY A 320 11.48 9.82 4.00
C GLY A 320 11.12 10.46 2.68
N ASP A 321 12.14 10.84 1.94
CA ASP A 321 11.94 11.43 0.63
C ASP A 321 11.34 10.39 -0.31
N TYR A 322 11.71 9.11 -0.22
CA TYR A 322 11.18 8.04 -1.08
C TYR A 322 10.08 7.22 -0.41
N ASP A 323 9.50 7.72 0.69
CA ASP A 323 8.45 7.05 1.48
C ASP A 323 8.91 5.70 2.08
N GLU A 324 10.22 5.52 2.23
CA GLU A 324 10.90 4.27 2.52
C GLU A 324 10.94 3.91 4.01
N LEU A 325 10.79 4.91 4.90
CA LEU A 325 10.77 4.71 6.35
C LEU A 325 9.35 4.73 6.86
N GLY A 326 8.93 3.71 7.60
CA GLY A 326 7.56 3.66 8.10
C GLY A 326 7.24 2.38 8.83
N PHE A 327 5.95 2.20 9.13
CA PHE A 327 5.43 1.03 9.81
C PHE A 327 3.98 0.74 9.43
N ASP A 328 3.64 -0.54 9.52
CA ASP A 328 2.27 -1.01 9.36
C ASP A 328 1.51 -0.81 10.65
N ILE A 329 0.24 -0.44 10.53
CA ILE A 329 -0.63 -0.11 11.66
C ILE A 329 -2.02 -0.68 11.47
N GLU A 330 -2.55 -1.24 12.55
CA GLU A 330 -3.92 -1.69 12.73
C GLU A 330 -4.52 -0.95 13.94
N LEU A 331 -5.75 -0.49 13.77
CA LEU A 331 -6.55 0.15 14.80
C LEU A 331 -7.79 -0.70 15.01
N HIS A 332 -8.06 -1.05 16.27
CA HIS A 332 -9.29 -1.74 16.65
C HIS A 332 -10.15 -0.86 17.54
N ARG A 333 -11.45 -0.76 17.24
CA ARG A 333 -12.36 0.07 18.03
C ARG A 333 -12.43 -0.42 19.48
N VAL A 334 -12.28 0.49 20.43
CA VAL A 334 -12.33 0.18 21.86
C VAL A 334 -13.76 0.33 22.38
N GLY A 335 -14.31 -0.78 22.88
CA GLY A 335 -15.56 -0.81 23.63
C GLY A 335 -15.35 -0.59 25.14
N ASN A 336 -16.22 -1.17 25.97
CA ASN A 336 -16.06 -1.15 27.43
C ASN A 336 -15.32 -2.38 27.98
N ASP A 337 -15.36 -3.49 27.25
CA ASP A 337 -14.75 -4.74 27.68
C ASP A 337 -13.23 -4.67 27.57
N PRO A 338 -12.49 -5.42 28.43
CA PRO A 338 -11.06 -5.60 28.27
C PRO A 338 -10.72 -6.21 26.90
N MET A 339 -9.65 -5.70 26.29
CA MET A 339 -9.14 -6.16 24.99
C MET A 339 -7.65 -6.45 25.13
N ILE A 340 -7.20 -7.53 24.49
CA ILE A 340 -5.78 -7.87 24.40
C ILE A 340 -5.31 -7.65 22.96
N LEU A 341 -4.21 -6.91 22.80
CA LEU A 341 -3.55 -6.67 21.53
C LEU A 341 -2.35 -7.58 21.29
N GLY A 342 -1.62 -7.93 22.34
CA GLY A 342 -0.38 -8.68 22.21
C GLY A 342 0.36 -8.83 23.52
N MET A 343 1.56 -9.40 23.46
CA MET A 343 2.48 -9.48 24.60
C MET A 343 3.92 -9.36 24.14
N GLU A 344 4.82 -8.84 24.97
CA GLU A 344 6.26 -8.82 24.72
C GLU A 344 7.03 -9.39 25.93
N PRO A 345 8.00 -10.32 25.73
CA PRO A 345 8.31 -10.98 24.46
C PRO A 345 7.19 -11.93 23.99
N ARG A 346 7.09 -12.17 22.68
CA ARG A 346 6.15 -13.16 22.09
C ARG A 346 6.61 -14.60 22.34
N ALA A 347 7.90 -14.82 22.17
CA ALA A 347 8.54 -16.12 22.28
C ALA A 347 9.09 -16.30 23.70
N LEU A 348 8.68 -17.38 24.35
CA LEU A 348 9.06 -17.74 25.71
C LEU A 348 9.89 -19.01 25.66
N GLN A 349 11.13 -18.96 26.16
CA GLN A 349 12.00 -20.13 26.15
C GLN A 349 11.64 -21.07 27.29
N ALA A 350 11.47 -22.36 26.97
CA ALA A 350 11.24 -23.42 27.95
C ALA A 350 12.36 -23.43 29.02
N GLY A 351 11.98 -23.63 30.28
CA GLY A 351 12.90 -23.60 31.43
C GLY A 351 13.27 -22.20 31.95
N SER A 352 12.75 -21.12 31.35
CA SER A 352 13.00 -19.76 31.87
C SER A 352 12.29 -19.52 33.20
N ILE A 353 13.00 -18.94 34.18
CA ILE A 353 12.46 -18.60 35.50
C ILE A 353 12.50 -17.09 35.71
N GLY A 354 11.40 -16.53 36.23
CA GLY A 354 11.30 -15.12 36.59
C GLY A 354 11.26 -14.18 35.39
N GLN A 355 10.85 -14.66 34.21
CA GLN A 355 10.82 -13.87 32.99
C GLN A 355 9.69 -12.83 33.09
N ALA A 356 9.99 -11.57 32.75
CA ALA A 356 8.97 -10.54 32.63
C ALA A 356 8.26 -10.64 31.28
N VAL A 357 6.92 -10.60 31.31
CA VAL A 357 6.06 -10.53 30.13
C VAL A 357 5.13 -9.34 30.29
N ARG A 358 5.09 -8.47 29.30
CA ARG A 358 4.15 -7.34 29.25
C ARG A 358 3.04 -7.65 28.25
N ILE A 359 1.81 -7.75 28.73
CA ILE A 359 0.59 -7.88 27.93
C ILE A 359 0.13 -6.47 27.59
N PHE A 360 -0.19 -6.22 26.33
CA PHE A 360 -0.68 -4.93 25.82
C PHE A 360 -2.14 -5.08 25.39
N GLY A 361 -2.93 -4.03 25.59
CA GLY A 361 -4.37 -4.09 25.43
C GLY A 361 -5.07 -2.75 25.63
N ALA A 362 -6.38 -2.82 25.80
CA ALA A 362 -7.21 -1.69 26.20
C ALA A 362 -8.19 -2.14 27.30
N ASN A 363 -8.56 -1.22 28.19
CA ASN A 363 -9.47 -1.46 29.31
C ASN A 363 -9.06 -2.65 30.21
N LEU A 364 -7.75 -2.92 30.35
CA LEU A 364 -7.27 -3.90 31.32
C LEU A 364 -7.57 -3.39 32.75
N PRO A 365 -7.90 -4.26 33.73
CA PRO A 365 -8.12 -3.81 35.10
C PRO A 365 -6.87 -3.14 35.69
N GLU A 366 -7.02 -2.00 36.39
CA GLU A 366 -5.91 -1.32 37.07
C GLU A 366 -5.24 -2.19 38.15
N THR A 367 -6.00 -3.13 38.71
CA THR A 367 -5.48 -4.18 39.60
C THR A 367 -5.86 -5.52 39.00
N LEU A 368 -4.86 -6.34 38.72
CA LEU A 368 -5.02 -7.64 38.09
C LEU A 368 -4.44 -8.71 39.01
N ASP A 369 -5.29 -9.67 39.39
CA ASP A 369 -4.84 -10.82 40.18
C ASP A 369 -4.05 -11.79 39.30
N PRO A 370 -2.98 -12.45 39.81
CA PRO A 370 -2.21 -13.43 39.04
C PRO A 370 -3.07 -14.55 38.46
N GLU A 371 -4.09 -15.00 39.17
CA GLU A 371 -5.03 -16.05 38.73
C GLU A 371 -5.95 -15.60 37.59
N ALA A 372 -6.07 -14.30 37.35
CA ALA A 372 -6.83 -13.73 36.25
C ALA A 372 -6.02 -13.68 34.94
N VAL A 373 -4.77 -14.14 34.94
CA VAL A 373 -3.88 -14.20 33.79
C VAL A 373 -3.50 -15.65 33.50
N ASP A 374 -3.71 -16.07 32.27
CA ASP A 374 -3.32 -17.40 31.78
C ASP A 374 -2.60 -17.25 30.44
N LEU A 375 -1.35 -17.72 30.37
CA LEU A 375 -0.52 -17.75 29.15
C LEU A 375 -0.44 -19.16 28.55
N GLY A 376 -1.26 -20.08 29.03
CA GLY A 376 -1.40 -21.45 28.59
C GLY A 376 -0.53 -22.46 29.34
N PRO A 377 -0.66 -23.76 28.99
CA PRO A 377 -0.01 -24.85 29.71
C PRO A 377 1.51 -24.74 29.73
N GLY A 378 2.09 -25.11 30.88
CA GLY A 378 3.54 -25.08 31.11
C GLY A 378 4.07 -23.69 31.51
N ILE A 379 3.22 -22.68 31.62
CA ILE A 379 3.61 -21.32 32.05
C ILE A 379 2.88 -21.00 33.36
N THR A 380 3.64 -20.61 34.38
CA THR A 380 3.12 -20.22 35.70
C THR A 380 3.27 -18.73 35.90
N VAL A 381 2.17 -18.02 36.14
CA VAL A 381 2.19 -16.60 36.52
C VAL A 381 2.51 -16.48 38.00
N GLN A 382 3.72 -16.05 38.33
CA GLN A 382 4.19 -15.91 39.71
C GLN A 382 3.57 -14.69 40.39
N ARG A 383 3.52 -13.56 39.68
CA ARG A 383 2.93 -12.32 40.18
C ARG A 383 2.67 -11.33 39.06
N VAL A 384 1.75 -10.40 39.31
CA VAL A 384 1.56 -9.19 38.51
C VAL A 384 2.43 -8.08 39.10
N VAL A 385 3.26 -7.44 38.27
CA VAL A 385 4.11 -6.31 38.64
C VAL A 385 3.31 -5.00 38.65
N GLY A 386 2.42 -4.84 37.68
CA GLY A 386 1.55 -3.68 37.55
C GLY A 386 0.62 -3.80 36.35
N SER A 387 -0.46 -3.03 36.38
CA SER A 387 -1.44 -2.89 35.30
C SER A 387 -1.95 -1.44 35.27
N ASP A 388 -2.18 -0.88 34.09
CA ASP A 388 -2.49 0.55 33.92
C ASP A 388 -3.62 0.84 32.91
N GLY A 389 -4.43 -0.18 32.57
CA GLY A 389 -5.50 -0.05 31.57
C GLY A 389 -5.05 -0.35 30.14
N TYR A 390 -3.78 -0.09 29.82
CA TYR A 390 -3.21 -0.26 28.48
C TYR A 390 -2.23 -1.43 28.43
N SER A 391 -1.64 -1.78 29.57
CA SER A 391 -0.74 -2.91 29.67
C SER A 391 -0.75 -3.52 31.07
N ALA A 392 -0.38 -4.80 31.15
CA ALA A 392 -0.14 -5.50 32.40
C ALA A 392 1.22 -6.22 32.32
N THR A 393 2.12 -5.97 33.27
CA THR A 393 3.40 -6.68 33.34
C THR A 393 3.31 -7.78 34.38
N VAL A 394 3.64 -9.00 33.98
CA VAL A 394 3.62 -10.20 34.83
C VAL A 394 5.00 -10.86 34.86
N ILE A 395 5.31 -11.54 35.96
CA ILE A 395 6.49 -12.40 36.06
C ILE A 395 6.05 -13.84 35.93
N VAL A 396 6.70 -14.58 35.05
CA VAL A 396 6.32 -15.95 34.71
C VAL A 396 7.51 -16.90 34.78
N ASP A 397 7.20 -18.15 35.10
CA ASP A 397 8.11 -19.28 34.97
C ASP A 397 7.57 -20.21 33.88
N ILE A 398 8.45 -20.64 32.99
CA ILE A 398 8.14 -21.61 31.94
C ILE A 398 8.80 -22.93 32.31
N ALA A 399 8.00 -23.99 32.43
CA ALA A 399 8.49 -25.31 32.79
C ALA A 399 9.51 -25.82 31.76
N GLU A 400 10.51 -26.58 32.20
CA GLU A 400 11.52 -27.19 31.32
C GLU A 400 10.90 -28.17 30.32
N ASP A 401 9.80 -28.83 30.70
CA ASP A 401 9.04 -29.78 29.89
C ASP A 401 7.79 -29.16 29.23
N ALA A 402 7.70 -27.82 29.23
CA ALA A 402 6.60 -27.13 28.55
C ALA A 402 6.60 -27.49 27.06
N SER A 403 5.43 -27.92 26.56
CA SER A 403 5.31 -28.33 25.15
C SER A 403 5.58 -27.16 24.22
N ILE A 404 6.47 -27.34 23.24
CA ILE A 404 6.75 -26.35 22.20
C ILE A 404 5.46 -26.09 21.41
N GLY A 405 5.20 -24.81 21.09
CA GLY A 405 4.06 -24.45 20.26
C GLY A 405 3.37 -23.14 20.65
N PRO A 406 2.30 -22.77 19.92
CA PRO A 406 1.57 -21.54 20.15
C PRO A 406 0.92 -21.50 21.53
N ARG A 407 0.66 -20.29 22.00
CA ARG A 407 -0.04 -19.99 23.25
C ARG A 407 -1.11 -18.94 23.02
N ASP A 408 -2.31 -19.29 23.44
CA ASP A 408 -3.37 -18.32 23.66
C ASP A 408 -3.08 -17.59 24.96
N ILE A 409 -3.36 -16.29 24.98
CA ILE A 409 -3.25 -15.50 26.20
C ILE A 409 -4.63 -15.04 26.63
N SER A 410 -4.87 -15.06 27.92
CA SER A 410 -6.05 -14.45 28.51
C SER A 410 -5.70 -13.65 29.75
N ALA A 411 -6.42 -12.55 29.91
CA ALA A 411 -6.28 -11.64 31.03
C ALA A 411 -7.66 -11.01 31.30
N ALA A 412 -8.14 -11.10 32.53
CA ALA A 412 -9.40 -10.49 32.95
C ALA A 412 -10.62 -10.86 32.06
N GLY A 413 -10.68 -12.11 31.60
CA GLY A 413 -11.77 -12.61 30.74
C GLY A 413 -11.63 -12.30 29.25
N ALA A 414 -10.72 -11.38 28.87
CA ALA A 414 -10.32 -11.22 27.47
C ALA A 414 -9.38 -12.36 27.07
N ARG A 415 -9.50 -12.83 25.83
CA ARG A 415 -8.64 -13.87 25.25
C ARG A 415 -8.19 -13.46 23.86
N ARG A 416 -6.91 -13.64 23.56
CA ARG A 416 -6.35 -13.52 22.21
C ARG A 416 -5.65 -14.83 21.84
N PRO A 417 -6.14 -15.55 20.82
CA PRO A 417 -5.49 -16.76 20.36
C PRO A 417 -4.09 -16.50 19.79
N GLU A 418 -3.23 -17.53 19.82
CA GLU A 418 -1.95 -17.60 19.08
C GLU A 418 -1.04 -16.37 19.24
N THR A 419 -1.06 -15.77 20.42
CA THR A 419 -0.34 -14.52 20.69
C THR A 419 1.04 -14.76 21.25
N GLY A 420 1.26 -15.85 21.99
CA GLY A 420 2.57 -16.28 22.48
C GLY A 420 3.06 -17.54 21.78
N PHE A 421 4.32 -17.88 21.97
CA PHE A 421 4.90 -19.15 21.51
C PHE A 421 5.94 -19.66 22.51
N VAL A 422 5.86 -20.92 22.92
CA VAL A 422 6.90 -21.57 23.73
C VAL A 422 7.85 -22.30 22.79
N TYR A 423 9.15 -22.06 22.94
CA TYR A 423 10.22 -22.68 22.15
C TYR A 423 11.33 -23.24 23.05
N ASP A 424 12.11 -24.17 22.54
CA ASP A 424 13.26 -24.75 23.23
C ASP A 424 14.59 -24.10 22.81
N GLN A 425 14.77 -23.88 21.51
CA GLN A 425 15.97 -23.29 20.92
C GLN A 425 15.65 -22.42 19.69
N ILE A 426 16.55 -21.47 19.44
CA ILE A 426 16.61 -20.72 18.19
C ILE A 426 17.46 -21.54 17.23
N HIS A 427 16.91 -21.87 16.06
CA HIS A 427 17.56 -22.73 15.08
C HIS A 427 18.29 -21.91 14.00
N SER A 428 17.69 -20.79 13.59
CA SER A 428 18.25 -19.90 12.58
C SER A 428 17.87 -18.45 12.85
N ILE A 429 18.56 -17.54 12.14
CA ILE A 429 18.10 -16.17 11.98
C ILE A 429 17.88 -15.88 10.50
N ARG A 430 17.07 -14.88 10.18
CA ARG A 430 16.90 -14.33 8.82
C ARG A 430 16.96 -12.81 8.88
N VAL A 431 17.43 -12.19 7.79
CA VAL A 431 17.44 -10.74 7.65
C VAL A 431 16.17 -10.32 6.90
N ASN A 432 15.46 -9.33 7.43
CA ASN A 432 14.27 -8.75 6.84
C ASN A 432 14.50 -7.24 6.58
N PRO A 433 14.18 -6.71 5.39
CA PRO A 433 13.77 -7.45 4.20
C PRO A 433 14.90 -8.35 3.66
N GLU A 434 14.53 -9.41 2.94
CA GLU A 434 15.50 -10.35 2.35
C GLU A 434 16.36 -9.71 1.24
N TRP A 435 15.85 -8.63 0.66
CA TRP A 435 16.62 -7.71 -0.16
C TRP A 435 16.15 -6.26 0.04
N GLY A 436 17.03 -5.29 -0.24
CA GLY A 436 16.72 -3.87 -0.14
C GLY A 436 17.25 -3.07 -1.33
N MET A 437 16.62 -1.93 -1.61
CA MET A 437 17.11 -0.95 -2.56
C MET A 437 17.28 0.40 -1.87
N ALA A 438 18.54 0.83 -1.74
CA ALA A 438 18.89 2.17 -1.28
C ALA A 438 19.16 3.09 -2.49
N ARG A 439 19.09 4.41 -2.26
CA ARG A 439 19.42 5.41 -3.27
C ARG A 439 20.44 6.39 -2.74
N LEU A 440 21.49 6.64 -3.52
CA LEU A 440 22.47 7.67 -3.22
C LEU A 440 21.80 9.03 -3.03
N GLY A 441 22.45 9.90 -2.27
CA GLY A 441 21.96 11.26 -2.04
C GLY A 441 22.76 12.02 -0.99
N GLY A 442 22.34 13.24 -0.69
CA GLY A 442 22.97 14.15 0.26
C GLY A 442 23.81 15.24 -0.39
N ALA A 443 24.09 15.16 -1.70
CA ALA A 443 24.77 16.23 -2.42
C ALA A 443 23.77 17.09 -3.22
N ARG A 444 22.99 16.47 -4.12
CA ARG A 444 21.96 17.17 -4.92
C ARG A 444 20.57 16.57 -4.74
N MET A 445 20.51 15.26 -4.54
CA MET A 445 19.27 14.51 -4.37
C MET A 445 19.15 14.01 -2.93
N PRO A 446 17.94 13.74 -2.43
CA PRO A 446 17.80 13.11 -1.13
C PRO A 446 18.29 11.66 -1.15
N ARG A 447 18.72 11.16 0.01
CA ARG A 447 19.08 9.75 0.23
C ARG A 447 17.83 8.89 0.31
N GLY A 448 17.89 7.67 -0.20
CA GLY A 448 16.89 6.62 0.02
C GLY A 448 17.43 5.54 0.94
N TYR A 449 16.91 5.49 2.16
CA TYR A 449 17.41 4.63 3.24
C TYR A 449 16.84 3.22 3.19
N VAL A 450 17.47 2.29 3.92
CA VAL A 450 16.91 0.95 4.18
C VAL A 450 17.15 0.58 5.63
N GLN A 451 16.11 0.13 6.32
CA GLN A 451 16.20 -0.43 7.67
C GLN A 451 16.10 -1.95 7.59
N PHE A 452 17.11 -2.65 8.11
CA PHE A 452 17.11 -4.10 8.24
C PHE A 452 16.83 -4.55 9.68
N GLU A 453 16.30 -5.75 9.85
CA GLU A 453 16.16 -6.40 11.15
C GLU A 453 16.51 -7.89 11.08
N ALA A 454 17.07 -8.42 12.16
CA ALA A 454 17.38 -9.84 12.28
C ALA A 454 16.26 -10.50 13.09
N ARG A 455 15.67 -11.55 12.53
CA ARG A 455 14.59 -12.31 13.16
C ARG A 455 15.02 -13.74 13.45
N ALA A 456 14.73 -14.21 14.65
CA ALA A 456 14.99 -15.58 15.07
C ALA A 456 13.86 -16.51 14.64
N TYR A 457 14.21 -17.73 14.26
CA TYR A 457 13.25 -18.75 13.85
C TYR A 457 13.47 -20.08 14.59
N HIS A 458 12.36 -20.79 14.80
CA HIS A 458 12.32 -22.19 15.19
C HIS A 458 11.99 -23.04 13.95
N ASP A 459 12.61 -24.21 13.80
CA ASP A 459 12.45 -25.15 12.68
C ASP A 459 11.07 -25.86 12.62
N GLY A 460 10.03 -25.24 13.16
CA GLY A 460 8.69 -25.81 13.14
C GLY A 460 8.56 -27.21 13.75
N THR A 461 7.61 -27.96 13.20
CA THR A 461 7.30 -29.34 13.60
C THR A 461 8.06 -30.38 12.79
N ASP A 462 8.54 -30.02 11.59
CA ASP A 462 9.28 -30.92 10.72
C ASP A 462 10.79 -30.98 11.05
N GLY A 463 11.28 -30.02 11.85
CA GLY A 463 12.65 -29.92 12.33
C GLY A 463 13.65 -29.55 11.24
N ARG A 464 13.22 -28.79 10.21
CA ARG A 464 14.07 -28.35 9.10
C ARG A 464 14.03 -26.84 8.94
N THR A 465 15.19 -26.21 8.98
CA THR A 465 15.31 -24.78 8.65
C THR A 465 14.91 -24.49 7.20
N GLY A 466 14.15 -23.40 7.02
CA GLY A 466 13.82 -22.84 5.71
C GLY A 466 12.56 -23.44 5.08
N THR A 467 11.69 -24.05 5.87
CA THR A 467 10.39 -24.58 5.44
C THR A 467 9.23 -23.66 5.85
N ASP A 468 8.04 -23.94 5.31
CA ASP A 468 6.84 -23.14 5.55
C ASP A 468 6.32 -23.23 7.00
N ASP A 469 6.74 -24.24 7.77
CA ASP A 469 6.37 -24.39 9.18
C ASP A 469 7.37 -23.77 10.16
N ASP A 470 8.42 -23.10 9.66
CA ASP A 470 9.32 -22.30 10.49
C ASP A 470 8.54 -21.21 11.24
N VAL A 471 8.78 -21.13 12.54
CA VAL A 471 8.07 -20.19 13.41
C VAL A 471 8.96 -18.99 13.71
N ASP A 472 8.47 -17.81 13.35
CA ASP A 472 9.07 -16.54 13.71
C ASP A 472 8.96 -16.27 15.22
N LEU A 473 10.11 -16.23 15.89
CA LEU A 473 10.27 -15.98 17.32
C LEU A 473 10.41 -14.48 17.65
N GLY A 474 10.57 -13.62 16.64
CA GLY A 474 10.71 -12.18 16.76
C GLY A 474 12.13 -11.67 16.52
N ILE A 475 12.28 -10.35 16.69
CA ILE A 475 13.53 -9.63 16.44
C ILE A 475 14.57 -9.96 17.52
N VAL A 476 15.81 -10.13 17.09
CA VAL A 476 16.99 -10.30 17.95
C VAL A 476 17.99 -9.17 17.74
N ASP A 477 18.76 -8.88 18.79
CA ASP A 477 19.81 -7.86 18.74
C ASP A 477 21.07 -8.46 18.10
N ALA A 478 21.14 -8.36 16.77
CA ALA A 478 22.29 -8.77 15.98
C ALA A 478 23.34 -7.66 15.87
N THR A 479 24.57 -8.06 15.52
CA THR A 479 25.61 -7.14 15.02
C THR A 479 25.56 -7.11 13.51
N TRP A 480 25.70 -5.93 12.92
CA TRP A 480 25.55 -5.71 11.49
C TRP A 480 26.86 -5.31 10.82
N ILE A 481 27.14 -5.90 9.66
CA ILE A 481 28.25 -5.52 8.77
C ILE A 481 27.80 -5.54 7.31
N LEU A 482 28.59 -4.89 6.46
CA LEU A 482 28.52 -5.09 5.01
C LEU A 482 29.60 -6.10 4.60
N GLU A 483 29.31 -6.89 3.57
CA GLU A 483 30.28 -7.70 2.85
C GLU A 483 30.15 -7.44 1.34
N GLU A 484 31.24 -7.61 0.61
CA GLU A 484 31.28 -7.42 -0.84
C GLU A 484 30.37 -8.42 -1.55
N TYR A 485 29.54 -7.95 -2.49
CA TYR A 485 28.85 -8.82 -3.45
C TYR A 485 29.74 -8.96 -4.69
N SER A 486 30.53 -10.03 -4.77
CA SER A 486 31.47 -10.23 -5.89
C SER A 486 30.77 -10.64 -7.19
N ALA A 487 30.13 -9.69 -7.87
CA ALA A 487 29.59 -9.86 -9.22
C ALA A 487 30.72 -9.91 -10.28
N THR A 488 31.81 -9.19 -10.04
CA THR A 488 33.02 -9.11 -10.85
C THR A 488 34.29 -9.32 -10.00
N PHE A 489 35.44 -9.46 -10.66
CA PHE A 489 36.70 -9.80 -9.98
C PHE A 489 37.31 -8.63 -9.18
N ASP A 490 36.98 -7.39 -9.56
CA ASP A 490 37.53 -6.16 -8.99
C ASP A 490 36.41 -5.30 -8.35
N ASP A 491 35.34 -5.93 -7.84
CA ASP A 491 34.30 -5.19 -7.14
C ASP A 491 34.84 -4.64 -5.82
N ASP A 492 34.65 -3.34 -5.66
CA ASP A 492 35.05 -2.52 -4.53
C ASP A 492 33.85 -1.78 -3.94
N ASP A 493 32.63 -2.29 -4.18
CA ASP A 493 31.40 -1.56 -3.89
C ASP A 493 31.28 -1.26 -2.41
N ILE A 494 31.72 -2.17 -1.52
CA ILE A 494 31.67 -1.98 -0.07
C ILE A 494 32.37 -0.71 0.40
N ASP A 495 33.44 -0.28 -0.28
CA ASP A 495 34.22 0.91 0.09
C ASP A 495 33.48 2.21 -0.26
N PHE A 496 32.43 2.16 -1.09
CA PHE A 496 31.79 3.34 -1.67
C PHE A 496 30.29 3.43 -1.44
N VAL A 497 29.55 2.33 -1.27
CA VAL A 497 28.07 2.35 -1.29
C VAL A 497 27.41 3.09 -0.13
N GLY A 498 28.10 3.22 1.00
CA GLY A 498 27.58 3.81 2.22
C GLY A 498 27.99 3.02 3.46
N GLU A 499 27.25 3.21 4.55
CA GLU A 499 27.55 2.61 5.85
C GLU A 499 26.30 1.97 6.45
N ILE A 500 26.48 0.84 7.15
CA ILE A 500 25.44 0.24 7.99
C ILE A 500 25.75 0.47 9.46
N ASP A 501 24.75 0.90 10.22
CA ASP A 501 24.88 1.03 11.67
C ASP A 501 24.96 -0.37 12.31
N ALA A 502 26.08 -0.64 12.97
CA ALA A 502 26.44 -1.95 13.48
C ALA A 502 25.50 -2.49 14.59
N GLN A 503 24.66 -1.63 15.18
CA GLN A 503 23.74 -2.01 16.26
C GLN A 503 22.28 -2.08 15.78
N THR A 504 21.89 -1.20 14.87
CA THR A 504 20.48 -1.03 14.47
C THR A 504 20.17 -1.66 13.12
N GLY A 505 21.16 -1.95 12.27
CA GLY A 505 20.92 -2.44 10.91
C GLY A 505 20.38 -1.36 9.97
N PHE A 506 20.48 -0.08 10.34
CA PHE A 506 20.08 1.03 9.50
C PHE A 506 21.17 1.33 8.46
N PHE A 507 20.87 1.19 7.18
CA PHE A 507 21.78 1.50 6.09
C PHE A 507 21.62 2.94 5.61
N THR A 508 22.73 3.66 5.55
CA THR A 508 22.82 5.03 5.08
C THR A 508 23.63 5.08 3.77
N PRO A 509 23.00 5.32 2.61
CA PRO A 509 23.70 5.32 1.32
C PRO A 509 24.66 6.51 1.20
N ALA A 510 25.70 6.37 0.39
CA ALA A 510 26.68 7.42 0.13
C ALA A 510 26.13 8.60 -0.71
N GLU A 511 26.99 9.61 -0.92
CA GLU A 511 26.67 10.80 -1.72
C GLU A 511 26.41 10.48 -3.19
N ASP A 512 25.48 11.23 -3.81
CA ASP A 512 25.18 11.14 -5.23
C ASP A 512 26.19 11.90 -6.11
N GLY A 513 26.40 11.39 -7.32
CA GLY A 513 27.25 12.01 -8.35
C GLY A 513 28.57 11.25 -8.61
N PRO A 514 29.33 11.68 -9.63
CA PRO A 514 30.60 11.04 -9.99
C PRO A 514 31.63 11.12 -8.87
N ASN A 515 32.22 9.98 -8.51
CA ASN A 515 33.29 9.90 -7.51
C ASN A 515 34.65 9.65 -8.19
N SER A 516 35.58 10.59 -8.06
CA SER A 516 36.93 10.49 -8.65
C SER A 516 37.82 9.41 -8.05
N GLU A 517 37.47 8.88 -6.88
CA GLU A 517 38.16 7.76 -6.24
C GLU A 517 37.75 6.42 -6.85
N ARG A 518 36.60 6.35 -7.53
CA ARG A 518 36.15 5.15 -8.24
C ARG A 518 36.71 5.07 -9.64
N SER A 519 36.96 3.84 -10.10
CA SER A 519 37.40 3.56 -11.47
C SER A 519 36.44 4.18 -12.49
N GLY A 520 36.96 5.04 -13.37
CA GLY A 520 36.19 5.71 -14.41
C GLY A 520 35.25 6.83 -13.93
N ASN A 521 35.46 7.36 -12.71
CA ASN A 521 34.59 8.36 -12.09
C ASN A 521 33.13 7.90 -11.96
N ARG A 522 32.92 6.61 -11.63
CA ARG A 522 31.58 6.06 -11.39
C ARG A 522 30.93 6.72 -10.18
N ASN A 523 29.60 6.61 -10.10
CA ASN A 523 28.88 6.96 -8.87
C ASN A 523 29.20 5.93 -7.78
N ASN A 524 28.84 6.26 -6.53
CA ASN A 524 28.94 5.38 -5.37
C ASN A 524 27.89 4.25 -5.34
N VAL A 525 27.45 3.79 -6.51
CA VAL A 525 26.45 2.71 -6.63
C VAL A 525 27.12 1.35 -6.50
N GLY A 526 26.37 0.33 -6.12
CA GLY A 526 26.92 -1.02 -6.01
C GLY A 526 25.99 -1.99 -5.31
N ASP A 527 26.38 -3.25 -5.34
CA ASP A 527 25.68 -4.36 -4.70
C ASP A 527 26.51 -4.84 -3.50
N VAL A 528 25.86 -5.06 -2.36
CA VAL A 528 26.53 -5.59 -1.15
C VAL A 528 25.65 -6.60 -0.44
N TRP A 529 26.29 -7.47 0.35
CA TRP A 529 25.58 -8.27 1.34
C TRP A 529 25.47 -7.48 2.64
N VAL A 530 24.26 -7.41 3.20
CA VAL A 530 24.02 -6.97 4.57
C VAL A 530 24.01 -8.21 5.44
N VAL A 531 24.94 -8.32 6.38
CA VAL A 531 25.11 -9.50 7.23
C VAL A 531 24.73 -9.18 8.66
N ALA A 532 23.91 -10.05 9.25
CA ALA A 532 23.54 -10.03 10.65
C ALA A 532 24.15 -11.23 11.37
N ASP A 533 24.82 -10.97 12.48
CA ASP A 533 25.38 -11.98 13.39
C ASP A 533 24.71 -11.93 14.76
N PHE A 534 24.21 -13.06 15.25
CA PHE A 534 23.53 -13.17 16.52
C PHE A 534 24.03 -14.38 17.33
N SER A 535 24.33 -14.15 18.61
CA SER A 535 24.67 -15.22 19.56
C SER A 535 23.52 -15.42 20.55
N PRO A 536 22.80 -16.56 20.52
CA PRO A 536 21.73 -16.82 21.46
C PRO A 536 22.21 -16.80 22.92
N PRO A 537 21.43 -16.23 23.87
CA PRO A 537 21.78 -16.24 25.28
C PRO A 537 22.06 -17.66 25.80
N GLY A 538 23.19 -17.85 26.50
CA GLY A 538 23.57 -19.15 27.07
C GLY A 538 24.17 -20.15 26.07
N ALA A 539 24.28 -19.79 24.79
CA ALA A 539 24.97 -20.61 23.80
C ALA A 539 26.50 -20.63 24.04
N GLN A 540 27.14 -21.78 23.82
CA GLN A 540 28.61 -21.83 23.68
C GLN A 540 29.01 -21.06 22.41
N THR A 541 30.19 -20.43 22.39
CA THR A 541 30.67 -19.53 21.34
C THR A 541 30.59 -20.07 19.91
N ASP A 542 30.49 -21.39 19.74
CA ASP A 542 30.43 -22.08 18.44
C ASP A 542 28.99 -22.16 17.86
N ARG A 543 28.01 -21.45 18.44
CA ARG A 543 26.61 -21.39 17.99
C ARG A 543 26.17 -19.98 17.57
N SER A 544 27.09 -19.13 17.10
CA SER A 544 26.69 -17.89 16.43
C SER A 544 25.86 -18.23 15.20
N LEU A 545 24.73 -17.56 15.05
CA LEU A 545 23.83 -17.65 13.90
C LEU A 545 24.07 -16.43 13.03
N SER A 546 24.21 -16.65 11.73
CA SER A 546 24.46 -15.59 10.75
C SER A 546 23.45 -15.70 9.61
N ALA A 547 22.98 -14.56 9.13
CA ALA A 547 22.16 -14.46 7.93
C ALA A 547 22.53 -13.22 7.13
N ARG A 548 22.14 -13.20 5.86
CA ARG A 548 22.40 -12.07 4.99
C ARG A 548 21.21 -11.71 4.11
N ALA A 549 21.12 -10.44 3.75
CA ALA A 549 20.21 -9.91 2.74
C ALA A 549 21.00 -9.24 1.62
N HIS A 550 20.45 -9.23 0.42
CA HIS A 550 21.04 -8.53 -0.71
C HIS A 550 20.64 -7.05 -0.69
N LEU A 551 21.59 -6.13 -0.79
CA LEU A 551 21.31 -4.70 -0.85
C LEU A 551 21.88 -4.11 -2.14
N ILE A 552 21.01 -3.46 -2.90
CA ILE A 552 21.38 -2.68 -4.08
C ILE A 552 21.38 -1.20 -3.68
N SER A 553 22.54 -0.55 -3.74
CA SER A 553 22.66 0.91 -3.61
C SER A 553 22.71 1.54 -5.00
N THR A 554 21.63 2.18 -5.43
CA THR A 554 21.49 2.67 -6.81
C THR A 554 21.41 4.19 -6.92
N VAL A 555 21.36 4.68 -8.14
CA VAL A 555 21.26 6.11 -8.43
C VAL A 555 19.99 6.74 -7.83
N PRO A 556 20.00 8.06 -7.53
CA PRO A 556 18.80 8.79 -7.19
C PRO A 556 17.73 8.71 -8.29
N LEU A 557 16.47 8.99 -7.94
CA LEU A 557 15.45 9.23 -8.95
C LEU A 557 15.62 10.64 -9.54
N TYR A 558 16.47 10.75 -10.57
CA TYR A 558 16.75 12.02 -11.24
C TYR A 558 15.52 12.67 -11.88
N MET A 559 14.61 11.84 -12.37
CA MET A 559 13.29 12.25 -12.83
C MET A 559 12.27 11.66 -11.90
N ARG A 560 12.14 12.27 -10.72
CA ARG A 560 10.98 12.00 -9.88
C ARG A 560 9.83 12.85 -10.42
N TRP A 561 8.98 12.24 -11.23
CA TRP A 561 7.64 12.77 -11.47
C TRP A 561 6.84 12.54 -10.18
N ASP A 562 7.21 13.24 -9.12
CA ASP A 562 6.58 13.09 -7.81
C ASP A 562 5.13 13.57 -7.93
N PRO A 563 4.15 12.66 -7.89
CA PRO A 563 2.76 13.07 -7.95
C PRO A 563 2.27 13.58 -6.58
N TRP A 564 3.10 13.53 -5.52
CA TRP A 564 2.72 13.76 -4.10
C TRP A 564 3.53 14.84 -3.37
N GLY A 565 4.79 15.10 -3.72
CA GLY A 565 5.60 16.17 -3.13
C GLY A 565 5.00 17.56 -3.34
N ASP A 566 5.25 18.50 -2.45
CA ASP A 566 4.77 19.88 -2.61
C ASP A 566 5.35 20.46 -3.91
N VAL A 567 4.47 20.71 -4.89
CA VAL A 567 4.83 21.63 -5.97
C VAL A 567 4.83 23.02 -5.31
N PRO A 568 5.95 23.76 -5.38
CA PRO A 568 6.06 25.06 -4.72
C PRO A 568 4.98 26.06 -5.13
#